data_AF-A0A350DGH9-F1
#
_entry.id   AF-A0A350DGH9-F1
#
_cell.length_a   1.000
_cell.length_b   1.000
_cell.length_c   1.000
_cell.angle_alpha   90.00
_cell.angle_beta   90.00
_cell.angle_gamma   90.00
#
_symmetry.space_group_name_H-M   'P 1'
#
loop_
_entity.id
_entity.type
_entity.pdbx_description
1 polymer ?
#
loop_
_entity_poly.entity_id
_entity_poly.type
_entity_poly.pdbx_seq_one_letter_code
_entity_poly.pdbx_strand_id
1 'polypeptide(L)'
;GLVCSEEPITASSDQGRAVLSVREVPMEMLEPFLPEEWSFEGDTTADLVANWGQGGAQWQANLQLLSELAITAVNDYGQPVELPTINLDAKIEANQAQAQADVLLALSEVGELTLNLAVNDPLGQGVLDGQLRANNITLA
;
A
#
# COMPACT_ATOMS: atom_id res chain seq x y z
N GLY A 1 -5.39 -9.41 -11.24
CA GLY A 1 -4.19 -8.69 -10.77
C GLY A 1 -3.18 -8.79 -11.87
N LEU A 2 -2.95 -7.68 -12.56
CA LEU A 2 -2.07 -7.59 -13.71
C LEU A 2 -0.82 -6.81 -13.31
N VAL A 3 0.35 -7.36 -13.63
CA VAL A 3 1.63 -6.66 -13.48
C VAL A 3 2.13 -6.29 -14.87
N CYS A 4 2.27 -5.00 -15.13
CA CYS A 4 2.69 -4.46 -16.40
C CYS A 4 4.07 -3.81 -16.27
N SER A 5 4.88 -3.95 -17.32
CA SER A 5 6.10 -3.17 -17.45
C SER A 5 5.79 -1.94 -18.29
N GLU A 6 5.87 -0.76 -17.69
CA GLU A 6 5.56 0.52 -18.36
C GLU A 6 6.69 0.95 -19.30
N GLU A 7 7.90 0.44 -19.04
CA GLU A 7 9.08 0.63 -19.88
C GLU A 7 9.81 -0.71 -20.07
N PRO A 8 10.66 -0.87 -21.11
CA PRO A 8 11.52 -2.05 -21.22
C PRO A 8 12.42 -2.20 -19.99
N ILE A 9 12.33 -3.36 -19.33
CA ILE A 9 13.20 -3.68 -18.20
C ILE A 9 14.63 -3.82 -18.71
N THR A 10 15.54 -3.07 -18.10
CA THR A 10 16.98 -3.25 -18.31
C THR A 10 17.54 -3.99 -17.11
N ALA A 11 18.22 -5.11 -17.34
CA ALA A 11 18.77 -5.91 -16.26
C ALA A 11 20.10 -6.56 -16.67
N SER A 12 21.14 -6.31 -15.89
CA SER A 12 22.41 -7.02 -15.93
C SER A 12 22.86 -7.39 -14.51
N SER A 13 23.97 -8.12 -14.41
CA SER A 13 24.62 -8.41 -13.13
C SER A 13 25.03 -7.15 -12.37
N ASP A 14 25.29 -6.05 -13.08
CA ASP A 14 25.90 -4.86 -12.51
C ASP A 14 24.89 -3.75 -12.25
N GLN A 15 23.88 -3.60 -13.11
CA GLN A 15 22.90 -2.53 -13.04
C GLN A 15 21.58 -2.87 -13.74
N GLY A 16 20.54 -2.10 -13.45
CA GLY A 16 19.29 -2.18 -14.15
C GLY A 16 18.23 -1.22 -13.63
N ARG A 17 17.10 -1.23 -14.33
CA ARG A 17 15.93 -0.41 -14.04
C ARG A 17 14.65 -1.14 -14.45
N ALA A 18 13.64 -1.04 -13.61
CA ALA A 18 12.28 -1.51 -13.86
C ALA A 18 11.28 -0.40 -13.51
N VAL A 19 10.30 -0.19 -14.39
CA VAL A 19 9.13 0.65 -14.14
C VAL A 19 7.92 -0.25 -14.30
N LEU A 20 7.28 -0.57 -13.19
CA LEU A 20 6.22 -1.55 -13.11
C LEU A 20 4.95 -0.90 -12.63
N SER A 21 3.83 -1.41 -13.08
CA SER A 21 2.51 -1.06 -12.59
C SER A 21 1.74 -2.32 -12.22
N VAL A 22 0.90 -2.22 -11.20
CA VAL A 22 -0.05 -3.25 -10.78
C VAL A 22 -1.45 -2.67 -10.89
N ARG A 23 -2.34 -3.39 -11.55
CA ARG A 23 -3.73 -3.01 -11.80
C ARG A 23 -4.66 -4.20 -11.59
N GLU A 24 -5.96 -3.94 -11.48
CA GLU A 24 -7.01 -4.96 -11.39
C GLU A 24 -6.71 -5.99 -10.30
N VAL A 25 -6.25 -5.52 -9.14
CA VAL A 25 -5.93 -6.38 -8.01
C VAL A 25 -7.24 -7.07 -7.57
N PRO A 26 -7.31 -8.41 -7.60
CA PRO A 26 -8.54 -9.12 -7.32
C PRO A 26 -8.93 -8.90 -5.87
N MET A 27 -10.12 -8.34 -5.68
CA MET A 27 -10.65 -8.04 -4.37
C MET A 27 -10.77 -9.33 -3.55
N GLU A 28 -11.06 -10.47 -4.17
CA GLU A 28 -11.18 -11.78 -3.53
C GLU A 28 -9.96 -12.17 -2.65
N MET A 29 -8.78 -11.57 -2.89
CA MET A 29 -7.62 -11.76 -2.03
C MET A 29 -7.78 -11.21 -0.61
N LEU A 30 -8.71 -10.29 -0.39
CA LEU A 30 -9.01 -9.72 0.92
C LEU A 30 -10.06 -10.52 1.70
N GLU A 31 -10.80 -11.44 1.05
CA GLU A 31 -11.85 -12.27 1.69
C GLU A 31 -11.40 -12.96 2.99
N PRO A 32 -10.19 -13.54 3.09
CA PRO A 32 -9.78 -14.23 4.31
C PRO A 32 -9.62 -13.32 5.54
N PHE A 33 -9.58 -12.00 5.35
CA PHE A 33 -9.41 -11.02 6.41
C PHE A 33 -10.74 -10.41 6.87
N LEU A 34 -11.86 -10.81 6.25
CA LEU A 34 -13.17 -10.24 6.53
C LEU A 34 -14.04 -11.19 7.36
N PRO A 35 -14.97 -10.62 8.16
CA PRO A 35 -16.03 -11.41 8.77
C PRO A 35 -16.88 -12.13 7.72
N GLU A 36 -17.48 -13.26 8.12
CA GLU A 36 -18.46 -13.95 7.28
C GLU A 36 -19.63 -13.01 6.93
N GLU A 37 -20.18 -13.16 5.72
CA GLU A 37 -21.31 -12.40 5.17
C GLU A 37 -21.03 -10.93 4.80
N TRP A 38 -19.84 -10.39 5.10
CA TRP A 38 -19.45 -9.06 4.61
C TRP A 38 -19.04 -9.13 3.15
N SER A 39 -19.39 -8.11 2.37
CA SER A 39 -18.92 -7.95 0.98
C SER A 39 -18.18 -6.63 0.82
N PHE A 40 -17.36 -6.56 -0.22
CA PHE A 40 -16.54 -5.40 -0.48
C PHE A 40 -16.25 -5.29 -1.97
N GLU A 41 -16.08 -4.05 -2.40
CA GLU A 41 -15.78 -3.69 -3.77
C GLU A 41 -14.71 -2.61 -3.73
N GLY A 42 -13.83 -2.59 -4.72
CA GLY A 42 -12.74 -1.64 -4.71
C GLY A 42 -11.81 -1.81 -5.89
N ASP A 43 -10.88 -0.87 -5.98
CA ASP A 43 -9.78 -0.93 -6.92
C ASP A 43 -8.49 -0.61 -6.17
N THR A 44 -7.42 -1.33 -6.50
CA THR A 44 -6.08 -1.05 -6.01
C THR A 44 -5.14 -0.96 -7.19
N THR A 45 -4.40 0.14 -7.24
CA THR A 45 -3.33 0.34 -8.19
C THR A 45 -2.02 0.57 -7.45
N ALA A 46 -0.93 0.12 -8.06
CA ALA A 46 0.40 0.42 -7.55
C ALA A 46 1.37 0.72 -8.70
N ASP A 47 2.28 1.66 -8.50
CA ASP A 47 3.34 2.00 -9.44
C ASP A 47 4.69 1.91 -8.73
N LEU A 48 5.63 1.16 -9.32
CA LEU A 48 6.96 0.91 -8.77
C LEU A 48 8.02 1.35 -9.77
N VAL A 49 8.94 2.21 -9.31
CA VAL A 49 10.19 2.51 -10.01
C VAL A 49 11.33 1.94 -9.18
N ALA A 50 12.06 0.97 -9.74
CA ALA A 50 13.22 0.37 -9.12
C ALA A 50 14.47 0.54 -10.00
N ASN A 51 15.58 0.92 -9.38
CA ASN A 51 16.89 1.03 -10.02
C ASN A 51 17.94 0.34 -9.15
N TRP A 52 18.89 -0.32 -9.78
CA TRP A 52 20.05 -0.91 -9.09
C TRP A 52 21.34 -0.72 -9.89
N GLY A 53 22.45 -0.77 -9.18
CA GLY A 53 23.80 -0.58 -9.69
C GLY A 53 24.84 -1.19 -8.78
N GLN A 54 26.10 -1.23 -9.25
CA GLN A 54 27.23 -1.79 -8.51
C GLN A 54 26.97 -3.20 -7.98
N GLY A 55 26.42 -4.09 -8.82
CA GLY A 55 26.09 -5.45 -8.41
C GLY A 55 24.98 -5.54 -7.36
N GLY A 56 24.13 -4.51 -7.25
CA GLY A 56 23.06 -4.42 -6.26
C GLY A 56 23.48 -3.75 -4.95
N ALA A 57 24.75 -3.34 -4.79
CA ALA A 57 25.20 -2.60 -3.60
C ALA A 57 24.62 -1.18 -3.53
N GLN A 58 24.15 -0.64 -4.65
CA GLN A 58 23.43 0.63 -4.74
C GLN A 58 22.07 0.35 -5.37
N TRP A 59 20.99 0.73 -4.70
CA TRP A 59 19.65 0.57 -5.25
C TRP A 59 18.69 1.61 -4.69
N GLN A 60 17.62 1.86 -5.43
CA GLN A 60 16.51 2.69 -4.98
C GLN A 60 15.21 2.12 -5.53
N ALA A 61 14.18 2.11 -4.69
CA ALA A 61 12.82 1.74 -5.04
C ALA A 61 11.86 2.81 -4.53
N ASN A 62 10.96 3.25 -5.41
CA ASN A 62 9.85 4.14 -5.06
C ASN A 62 8.55 3.47 -5.48
N LEU A 63 7.65 3.27 -4.54
CA LEU A 63 6.35 2.65 -4.72
C LEU A 63 5.27 3.65 -4.33
N GLN A 64 4.29 3.83 -5.20
CA GLN A 64 3.02 4.49 -4.88
C GLN A 64 1.92 3.44 -4.95
N LEU A 65 1.08 3.37 -3.93
CA LEU A 65 -0.10 2.54 -3.90
C LEU A 65 -1.31 3.43 -3.63
N LEU A 66 -2.35 3.25 -4.42
CA LEU A 66 -3.64 3.92 -4.27
C LEU A 66 -4.71 2.84 -4.21
N SER A 67 -5.59 2.92 -3.22
CA SER A 67 -6.73 2.01 -3.12
C SER A 67 -7.98 2.74 -2.70
N GLU A 68 -9.10 2.32 -3.26
CA GLU A 68 -10.44 2.67 -2.80
C GLU A 68 -11.17 1.38 -2.42
N LEU A 69 -11.88 1.38 -1.30
CA LEU A 69 -12.59 0.22 -0.78
C LEU A 69 -13.95 0.65 -0.23
N ALA A 70 -15.01 0.10 -0.81
CA ALA A 70 -16.37 0.14 -0.30
C ALA A 70 -16.68 -1.18 0.40
N ILE A 71 -17.31 -1.12 1.57
CA ILE A 71 -17.66 -2.30 2.37
C ILE A 71 -19.16 -2.30 2.63
N THR A 72 -19.81 -3.44 2.38
CA THR A 72 -21.16 -3.72 2.85
C THR A 72 -21.08 -4.73 3.99
N ALA A 73 -21.29 -4.26 5.21
CA ALA A 73 -21.33 -5.08 6.41
C ALA A 73 -22.73 -5.67 6.62
N VAL A 74 -22.81 -6.74 7.40
CA VAL A 74 -24.09 -7.26 7.93
C VAL A 74 -24.18 -6.88 9.41
N ASN A 75 -25.24 -6.18 9.79
CA ASN A 75 -25.45 -5.78 11.19
C ASN A 75 -26.04 -6.94 12.03
N ASP A 76 -26.17 -6.72 13.35
CA ASP A 76 -26.69 -7.72 14.30
C ASP A 76 -28.13 -8.21 14.00
N TYR A 77 -28.86 -7.51 13.12
CA TYR A 77 -30.21 -7.88 12.68
C TYR A 77 -30.20 -8.64 11.34
N GLY A 78 -29.02 -8.99 10.81
CA GLY A 78 -28.87 -9.66 9.52
C GLY A 78 -29.13 -8.75 8.32
N GLN A 79 -29.07 -7.44 8.50
CA GLN A 79 -29.35 -6.47 7.43
C GLN A 79 -28.04 -5.93 6.83
N PRO A 80 -27.94 -5.80 5.50
CA PRO A 80 -26.80 -5.18 4.86
C PRO A 80 -26.75 -3.68 5.16
N VAL A 81 -25.57 -3.17 5.48
CA VAL A 81 -25.29 -1.76 5.78
C VAL A 81 -24.01 -1.36 5.07
N GLU A 82 -24.10 -0.31 4.24
CA GLU A 82 -22.94 0.30 3.60
C GLU A 82 -22.12 1.08 4.63
N LEU A 83 -20.82 0.81 4.68
CA LEU A 83 -19.87 1.57 5.49
C LEU A 83 -19.26 2.71 4.67
N PRO A 84 -18.77 3.77 5.33
CA PRO A 84 -18.03 4.83 4.64
C PRO A 84 -16.87 4.29 3.82
N THR A 85 -16.72 4.80 2.60
CA THR A 85 -15.61 4.42 1.71
C THR A 85 -14.26 4.72 2.36
N ILE A 86 -13.34 3.77 2.20
CA ILE A 86 -11.97 3.85 2.68
C ILE A 86 -11.08 4.16 1.48
N ASN A 87 -10.27 5.21 1.60
CA ASN A 87 -9.23 5.55 0.64
C ASN A 87 -7.87 5.35 1.29
N LEU A 88 -6.97 4.65 0.60
CA LEU A 88 -5.60 4.41 1.00
C LEU A 88 -4.66 5.05 -0.02
N ASP A 89 -3.80 5.94 0.46
CA ASP A 89 -2.66 6.46 -0.28
C ASP A 89 -1.39 6.07 0.50
N ALA A 90 -0.55 5.24 -0.09
CA ALA A 90 0.69 4.78 0.51
C ALA A 90 1.86 5.01 -0.42
N LYS A 91 2.84 5.78 0.06
CA LYS A 91 4.10 6.03 -0.62
C LYS A 91 5.24 5.38 0.14
N ILE A 92 6.05 4.58 -0.53
CA ILE A 92 7.22 3.90 0.04
C ILE A 92 8.44 4.29 -0.77
N GLU A 93 9.48 4.77 -0.09
CA GLU A 93 10.78 5.09 -0.67
C GLU A 93 11.85 4.29 0.06
N ALA A 94 12.66 3.53 -0.67
CA ALA A 94 13.67 2.68 -0.06
C ALA A 94 14.96 2.67 -0.86
N ASN A 95 16.08 2.58 -0.15
CA ASN A 95 17.42 2.35 -0.68
C ASN A 95 18.24 1.49 0.30
N GLN A 96 19.51 1.23 -0.01
CA GLN A 96 20.37 0.39 0.82
C GLN A 96 20.55 0.88 2.27
N ALA A 97 20.38 2.17 2.53
CA ALA A 97 20.59 2.77 3.85
C ALA A 97 19.29 2.94 4.66
N GLN A 98 18.15 3.14 3.99
CA GLN A 98 16.89 3.44 4.66
C GLN A 98 15.68 3.05 3.80
N ALA A 99 14.60 2.64 4.46
CA ALA A 99 13.26 2.54 3.88
C ALA A 99 12.30 3.44 4.68
N GLN A 100 11.44 4.18 3.99
CA GLN A 100 10.41 5.04 4.58
C GLN A 100 9.06 4.70 3.96
N ALA A 101 8.00 4.79 4.76
CA ALA A 101 6.63 4.64 4.30
C ALA A 101 5.76 5.75 4.88
N ASP A 102 5.07 6.47 4.01
CA ASP A 102 4.05 7.44 4.36
C ASP A 102 2.70 6.88 3.91
N VAL A 103 1.79 6.67 4.85
CA VAL A 103 0.48 6.08 4.59
C VAL A 103 -0.61 7.00 5.11
N LEU A 104 -1.57 7.34 4.26
CA LEU A 104 -2.80 8.04 4.60
C LEU A 104 -3.98 7.08 4.37
N LEU A 105 -4.76 6.85 5.42
CA LEU A 105 -6.04 6.16 5.36
C LEU A 105 -7.15 7.18 5.65
N ALA A 106 -7.94 7.52 4.65
CA ALA A 106 -9.09 8.41 4.80
C ALA A 106 -10.38 7.60 4.81
N LEU A 107 -11.22 7.83 5.84
CA LEU A 107 -12.56 7.30 5.95
C LEU A 107 -13.52 8.43 5.61
N SER A 108 -14.26 8.31 4.49
CA SER A 108 -15.14 9.37 4.01
C SER A 108 -16.04 9.90 5.12
N GLU A 109 -15.95 11.21 5.38
CA GLU A 109 -16.72 11.93 6.41
C GLU A 109 -16.47 11.52 7.88
N VAL A 110 -15.60 10.54 8.14
CA VAL A 110 -15.34 9.98 9.48
C VAL A 110 -13.98 10.38 10.03
N GLY A 111 -13.01 10.70 9.18
CA GLY A 111 -11.70 11.23 9.57
C GLY A 111 -10.55 10.55 8.82
N GLU A 112 -9.32 10.79 9.28
CA GLU A 112 -8.11 10.25 8.65
C GLU A 112 -7.11 9.69 9.66
N LEU A 113 -6.38 8.66 9.25
CA LEU A 113 -5.21 8.13 9.93
C LEU A 113 -3.98 8.34 9.06
N THR A 114 -2.91 8.88 9.65
CA THR A 114 -1.60 8.97 8.97
C THR A 114 -0.59 8.11 9.71
N LEU A 115 0.15 7.29 8.98
CA LEU A 115 1.23 6.47 9.50
C LEU A 115 2.52 6.79 8.75
N ASN A 116 3.51 7.30 9.46
CA ASN A 116 4.86 7.52 8.94
C ASN A 116 5.79 6.48 9.59
N LEU A 117 6.47 5.68 8.79
CA LEU A 117 7.44 4.67 9.23
C LEU A 117 8.80 4.93 8.61
N ALA A 118 9.87 4.63 9.36
CA ALA A 118 11.23 4.62 8.85
C ALA A 118 11.98 3.40 9.40
N VAL A 119 12.74 2.74 8.53
CA VAL A 119 13.66 1.65 8.88
C VAL A 119 15.04 2.06 8.41
N ASN A 120 15.97 2.23 9.34
CA ASN A 120 17.38 2.44 9.02
C ASN A 120 18.09 1.09 8.88
N ASP A 121 19.00 0.94 7.92
CA ASP A 121 19.66 -0.34 7.59
C ASP A 121 18.64 -1.47 7.29
N PRO A 122 17.78 -1.32 6.26
CA PRO A 122 16.68 -2.26 5.98
C PRO A 122 17.13 -3.65 5.54
N LEU A 123 18.41 -3.83 5.16
CA LEU A 123 18.98 -5.13 4.78
C LEU A 123 19.79 -5.80 5.91
N GLY A 124 19.99 -5.11 7.03
CA GLY A 124 20.72 -5.58 8.19
C GLY A 124 19.82 -5.87 9.39
N GLN A 125 20.14 -5.31 10.56
CA GLN A 125 19.35 -5.51 11.79
C GLN A 125 18.17 -4.54 11.92
N GLY A 126 17.98 -3.64 10.94
CA GLY A 126 17.31 -2.35 11.02
C GLY A 126 16.27 -2.11 12.12
N VAL A 127 16.34 -0.93 12.72
CA VAL A 127 15.35 -0.47 13.71
C VAL A 127 14.20 0.21 12.98
N LEU A 128 12.96 -0.18 13.33
CA LEU A 128 11.74 0.46 12.86
C LEU A 128 11.30 1.53 13.86
N ASP A 129 11.20 2.76 13.36
CA ASP A 129 10.64 3.91 14.05
C ASP A 129 9.40 4.39 13.30
N GLY A 130 8.45 5.01 14.01
CA GLY A 130 7.28 5.54 13.34
C GLY A 130 6.31 6.32 14.23
N GLN A 131 5.35 6.95 13.57
CA GLN A 131 4.29 7.71 14.21
C GLN A 131 2.96 7.43 13.53
N LEU A 132 1.98 7.03 14.34
CA LEU A 132 0.58 6.99 13.95
C LEU A 132 -0.12 8.24 14.48
N ARG A 133 -0.88 8.92 13.63
CA ARG A 133 -1.75 10.04 14.01
C ARG A 133 -3.17 9.75 13.55
N ALA A 134 -4.13 10.16 14.37
CA ALA A 134 -5.54 10.07 14.09
C ALA A 134 -6.14 11.47 14.18
N ASN A 135 -6.70 11.96 13.08
CA ASN A 135 -7.28 13.29 13.00
C ASN A 135 -8.78 13.18 12.73
N ASN A 136 -9.58 13.87 13.56
CA ASN A 136 -11.02 14.00 13.40
C ASN A 136 -11.80 12.67 13.32
N ILE A 137 -11.26 11.58 13.91
CA ILE A 137 -11.92 10.27 13.92
C ILE A 137 -13.18 10.32 14.77
N THR A 138 -14.33 10.06 14.14
CA THR A 138 -15.62 9.90 14.81
C THR A 138 -16.00 8.42 14.85
N LEU A 139 -16.01 7.82 16.04
CA LEU A 139 -16.54 6.48 16.23
C LEU A 139 -18.00 6.64 16.68
N ALA A 140 -18.94 6.33 15.79
CA ALA A 140 -20.37 6.35 16.08
C ALA A 140 -20.84 5.04 16.73
#